data_AF-A0A6B3HXS3-F1
#
_entry.id   AF-A0A6B3HXS3-F1
#
_cell.length_a   1.000
_cell.length_b   1.000
_cell.length_c   1.000
_cell.angle_alpha   90.00
_cell.angle_beta   90.00
_cell.angle_gamma   90.00
#
_symmetry.space_group_name_H-M   'P 1'
#
loop_
_entity.id
_entity.type
_entity.pdbx_description
1 polymer ?
#
loop_
_entity_poly.entity_id
_entity_poly.type
_entity_poly.pdbx_seq_one_letter_code
_entity_poly.pdbx_strand_id
1 'polypeptide(L)'
;YSRLLGTGPLTPAQLADRLDEPEETLAAALSELAAVALIAPLGHEGDPVVPLDPAAGLQLLASRRKADLNAGTTAVVAAYEAYRRAHSLTPGAPTVEVLE
;
A
#
# COMPACT_ATOMS: atom_id res chain seq x y z
N TYR A 1 16.12 1.39 4.14
CA TYR A 1 15.99 0.59 5.38
C TYR A 1 17.29 -0.12 5.76
N SER A 2 17.85 -1.04 4.96
CA SER A 2 19.10 -1.75 5.30
C SER A 2 20.26 -0.82 5.67
N ARG A 3 20.45 0.27 4.91
CA ARG A 3 21.45 1.31 5.22
C ARG A 3 21.24 1.94 6.61
N LEU A 4 19.99 2.17 7.03
CA LEU A 4 19.63 2.74 8.34
C LEU A 4 20.06 1.83 9.50
N LEU A 5 20.00 0.51 9.32
CA LEU A 5 20.41 -0.44 10.35
C LEU A 5 21.91 -0.35 10.68
N GLY A 6 22.71 0.17 9.74
CA GLY A 6 24.16 0.35 9.91
C GLY A 6 24.58 1.73 10.44
N THR A 7 23.67 2.70 10.55
CA THR A 7 24.00 4.09 10.92
C THR A 7 23.71 4.43 12.37
N GLY A 8 22.87 3.65 13.05
CA GLY A 8 22.30 4.05 14.35
C GLY A 8 21.30 5.22 14.21
N PRO A 9 20.77 5.75 15.33
CA PRO A 9 19.85 6.87 15.32
C PRO A 9 20.57 8.16 14.89
N LEU A 10 20.18 8.72 13.76
CA LEU A 10 20.70 9.97 13.21
C LEU A 10 19.54 10.84 12.73
N THR A 11 19.73 12.15 12.74
CA THR A 11 18.78 13.08 12.10
C THR A 11 18.80 12.92 10.57
N PRO A 12 17.76 13.35 9.84
CA PRO A 12 17.75 13.30 8.37
C PRO A 12 18.98 13.95 7.73
N ALA A 13 19.41 15.13 8.19
CA ALA A 13 20.60 15.82 7.70
C ALA A 13 21.88 15.02 7.93
N GLN A 14 22.08 14.50 9.14
CA GLN A 14 23.24 13.65 9.46
C GLN A 14 23.25 12.37 8.63
N LEU A 15 22.07 11.83 8.33
CA LEU A 15 21.93 10.62 7.55
C LEU A 15 22.18 10.89 6.06
N ALA A 16 21.80 12.05 5.54
CA ALA A 16 22.13 12.51 4.19
C ALA A 16 23.65 12.64 4.01
N ASP A 17 24.32 13.33 4.95
CA ASP A 17 25.77 13.45 4.98
C ASP A 17 26.46 12.08 5.07
N ARG A 18 25.94 11.19 5.93
CA ARG A 18 26.54 9.88 6.18
C ARG A 18 26.41 8.93 4.99
N LEU A 19 25.30 9.03 4.27
CA LEU A 19 25.00 8.18 3.12
C LEU A 19 25.46 8.78 1.79
N ASP A 20 26.00 10.01 1.81
CA ASP A 20 26.38 10.78 0.61
C ASP A 20 25.21 10.90 -0.39
N GLU A 21 24.02 11.18 0.14
CA GLU A 21 22.75 11.24 -0.61
C GLU A 21 22.09 12.62 -0.42
N PRO A 22 21.46 13.19 -1.46
CA PRO A 22 20.73 14.44 -1.33
C PRO A 22 19.57 14.32 -0.32
N GLU A 23 19.40 15.34 0.53
CA GLU A 23 18.33 15.37 1.54
C GLU A 23 16.93 15.17 0.95
N GLU A 24 16.65 15.70 -0.24
CA GLU A 24 15.36 15.54 -0.91
C GLU A 24 15.08 14.07 -1.29
N THR A 25 16.09 13.37 -1.81
CA THR A 25 15.98 11.94 -2.15
C THR A 25 15.79 11.12 -0.88
N LEU A 26 16.52 11.47 0.17
CA LEU A 26 16.40 10.81 1.46
C LEU A 26 15.03 11.05 2.10
N ALA A 27 14.50 12.27 2.05
CA ALA A 27 13.20 12.64 2.60
C ALA A 27 12.07 11.82 1.97
N ALA A 28 12.09 11.66 0.64
CA ALA A 28 11.14 10.79 -0.06
C ALA A 28 11.22 9.34 0.43
N ALA A 29 12.44 8.79 0.53
CA ALA A 29 12.65 7.43 1.03
C ALA A 29 12.22 7.24 2.49
N LEU A 30 12.51 8.21 3.37
CA LEU A 30 12.10 8.17 4.77
C LEU A 30 10.57 8.25 4.89
N SER A 31 9.92 9.10 4.09
CA SER A 31 8.46 9.19 4.02
C SER A 31 7.83 7.86 3.61
N GLU A 32 8.37 7.21 2.59
CA GLU A 32 7.90 5.87 2.18
C GLU A 32 8.07 4.83 3.28
N LEU A 33 9.21 4.82 3.99
CA LEU A 33 9.45 3.90 5.10
C LEU A 33 8.51 4.17 6.28
N ALA A 34 8.21 5.43 6.58
CA ALA A 34 7.27 5.80 7.64
C ALA A 34 5.83 5.36 7.28
N ALA A 35 5.44 5.50 6.01
CA ALA A 35 4.12 5.12 5.52
C ALA A 35 3.83 3.60 5.63
N VAL A 36 4.88 2.77 5.74
CA VAL A 36 4.79 1.33 5.96
C VAL A 36 5.25 0.90 7.36
N ALA A 37 5.36 1.84 8.30
CA ALA A 37 5.77 1.62 9.68
C ALA A 37 7.12 0.86 9.83
N LEU A 38 8.06 1.13 8.92
CA LEU A 38 9.43 0.64 9.02
C LEU A 38 10.36 1.61 9.76
N ILE A 39 9.94 2.86 9.94
CA ILE A 39 10.60 3.81 10.83
C ILE A 39 9.55 4.49 11.71
N ALA A 40 9.97 5.01 12.85
CA ALA A 40 9.12 5.86 13.68
C ALA A 40 8.71 7.14 12.91
N PRO A 41 7.50 7.67 13.12
CA PRO A 41 7.12 8.97 12.58
C PRO A 41 8.09 10.05 13.08
N LEU A 42 8.56 10.89 12.16
CA LEU A 42 9.33 12.08 12.51
C LEU A 42 8.35 13.17 12.93
N GLY A 43 8.44 13.63 14.18
CA GLY A 43 7.58 14.70 14.69
C GLY A 43 8.07 16.09 14.26
N HIS A 44 9.40 16.25 14.14
CA HIS A 44 10.07 17.48 13.74
C HIS A 44 11.29 17.16 12.85
N GLU A 45 11.75 18.16 12.09
CA GLU A 45 12.85 18.03 11.12
C GLU A 45 14.20 17.60 11.76
N GLY A 46 14.37 17.82 13.07
CA GLY A 46 15.54 17.40 13.84
C GLY A 46 15.40 16.07 14.58
N ASP A 47 14.26 15.38 14.47
CA ASP A 47 14.06 14.12 15.20
C ASP A 47 14.93 13.00 14.59
N PRO A 48 15.54 12.15 15.43
CA PRO A 48 16.33 11.04 14.94
C PRO A 48 15.45 10.01 14.23
N VAL A 49 15.93 9.51 13.09
CA VAL A 49 15.32 8.39 12.38
C VAL A 49 15.59 7.11 13.17
N VAL A 50 14.52 6.49 13.66
CA VAL A 50 14.58 5.22 14.40
C VAL A 50 13.95 4.10 13.58
N PRO A 51 14.72 3.08 13.15
CA PRO A 51 14.17 1.88 12.54
C PRO A 51 13.25 1.13 13.50
N LEU A 52 12.10 0.67 12.99
CA LEU A 52 11.18 -0.21 13.72
C LEU A 52 11.40 -1.67 13.31
N ASP A 53 10.75 -2.59 14.02
CA ASP A 53 10.75 -4.02 13.69
C ASP A 53 10.22 -4.23 12.26
N PRO A 54 11.03 -4.80 11.34
CA PRO A 54 10.62 -4.98 9.96
C PRO A 54 9.50 -6.00 9.83
N ALA A 55 9.36 -6.96 10.75
CA ALA A 55 8.28 -7.95 10.71
C ALA A 55 6.91 -7.28 10.86
N ALA A 56 6.78 -6.34 11.82
CA ALA A 56 5.56 -5.59 12.04
C ALA A 56 5.21 -4.68 10.84
N GLY A 57 6.20 -3.95 10.30
CA GLY A 57 5.99 -3.09 9.13
C GLY A 57 5.59 -3.88 7.88
N LEU A 58 6.22 -5.02 7.62
CA LEU A 58 5.87 -5.89 6.50
C LEU A 58 4.47 -6.52 6.64
N GLN A 59 4.07 -6.89 7.86
CA GLN A 59 2.71 -7.37 8.12
C GLN A 59 1.66 -6.28 7.87
N LEU A 60 1.94 -5.04 8.27
CA LEU A 60 1.07 -3.89 7.99
C LEU A 60 0.96 -3.65 6.48
N LEU A 61 2.09 -3.65 5.77
CA LEU A 61 2.12 -3.50 4.31
C LEU A 61 1.32 -4.61 3.60
N ALA A 62 1.51 -5.86 4.01
CA ALA A 62 0.77 -7.01 3.46
C ALA A 62 -0.74 -6.87 3.69
N SER A 63 -1.13 -6.42 4.88
CA SER A 63 -2.54 -6.19 5.23
C SER A 63 -3.16 -5.08 4.38
N ARG A 64 -2.44 -3.97 4.16
CA ARG A 64 -2.87 -2.89 3.28
C ARG A 64 -3.03 -3.35 1.83
N ARG A 65 -2.03 -4.06 1.29
CA ARG A 65 -2.08 -4.60 -0.08
C ARG A 65 -3.25 -5.57 -0.26
N LYS A 66 -3.54 -6.40 0.74
CA LYS A 66 -4.71 -7.29 0.73
C LYS A 66 -6.02 -6.50 0.71
N ALA A 67 -6.12 -5.42 1.50
CA ALA A 67 -7.30 -4.55 1.48
C ALA A 67 -7.49 -3.88 0.12
N ASP A 68 -6.42 -3.35 -0.49
CA ASP A 68 -6.45 -2.73 -1.81
C ASP A 68 -6.92 -3.73 -2.89
N LEU A 69 -6.40 -4.96 -2.86
CA LEU A 69 -6.82 -6.02 -3.78
C LEU A 69 -8.29 -6.41 -3.59
N ASN A 70 -8.76 -6.50 -2.35
CA ASN A 70 -10.16 -6.81 -2.06
C ASN A 70 -11.10 -5.69 -2.57
N ALA A 71 -10.71 -4.43 -2.38
CA ALA A 71 -11.46 -3.28 -2.89
C ALA A 71 -11.51 -3.28 -4.41
N GLY A 72 -10.37 -3.51 -5.08
CA GLY A 72 -10.30 -3.64 -6.54
C GLY A 72 -11.14 -4.79 -7.07
N THR A 73 -11.08 -5.96 -6.43
CA THR A 73 -11.89 -7.13 -6.79
C THR A 73 -13.38 -6.81 -6.69
N THR A 74 -13.80 -6.18 -5.60
CA THR A 74 -15.20 -5.78 -5.39
C THR A 74 -15.67 -4.83 -6.49
N ALA A 75 -14.86 -3.82 -6.83
CA ALA A 75 -15.19 -2.85 -7.87
C ALA A 75 -15.32 -3.50 -9.26
N VAL A 76 -14.40 -4.41 -9.61
CA VAL A 76 -14.41 -5.12 -10.89
C VAL A 76 -15.62 -6.06 -11.00
N VAL A 77 -15.93 -6.82 -9.96
CA VAL A 77 -17.11 -7.71 -9.93
C VAL A 77 -18.38 -6.89 -10.08
N ALA A 78 -18.52 -5.79 -9.34
CA ALA A 78 -19.69 -4.91 -9.44
C ALA A 78 -19.85 -4.33 -10.85
N ALA A 79 -18.75 -3.90 -11.48
CA ALA A 79 -18.76 -3.41 -12.86
C ALA A 79 -19.16 -4.50 -13.86
N TYR A 80 -18.64 -5.72 -13.71
CA TYR A 80 -19.01 -6.84 -14.55
C TYR A 80 -20.48 -7.24 -14.40
N GLU A 81 -21.00 -7.25 -13.18
CA GLU A 81 -22.42 -7.53 -12.94
C GLU A 81 -23.33 -6.47 -13.54
N ALA A 82 -22.94 -5.18 -13.45
CA ALA A 82 -23.67 -4.10 -14.09
C ALA A 82 -23.67 -4.26 -15.62
N TYR A 83 -22.52 -4.59 -16.21
CA TYR A 83 -22.40 -4.92 -17.63
C TYR A 83 -23.31 -6.08 -18.02
N ARG A 84 -23.26 -7.20 -17.29
CA ARG A 84 -24.07 -8.41 -17.55
C ARG A 84 -25.57 -8.10 -17.50
N ARG A 85 -26.02 -7.32 -16.50
CA ARG A 85 -27.42 -6.88 -16.36
C ARG A 85 -27.86 -5.99 -17.52
N ALA A 86 -27.03 -5.05 -17.95
CA ALA A 86 -27.36 -4.15 -19.05
C ALA A 86 -27.44 -4.85 -20.41
N HIS A 87 -26.68 -5.93 -20.62
CA HIS A 87 -26.55 -6.59 -21.92
C HIS A 87 -27.30 -7.93 -22.03
N SER A 88 -28.16 -8.26 -21.06
CA SER A 88 -29.02 -9.45 -21.07
C SER A 88 -28.31 -10.72 -21.56
N LEU A 89 -27.09 -10.97 -21.05
CA LEU A 89 -26.46 -12.28 -21.18
C LEU A 89 -27.15 -13.20 -20.17
N THR A 90 -28.40 -13.59 -20.45
CA THR A 90 -29.11 -14.65 -19.73
C THR A 90 -29.00 -15.92 -20.57
N PRO A 91 -28.09 -16.86 -20.26
CA PRO A 91 -28.18 -18.20 -20.83
C PRO A 91 -29.38 -18.90 -20.20
N GLY A 92 -30.47 -19.04 -20.97
CA GLY A 92 -31.53 -20.01 -20.71
C GLY A 92 -32.75 -19.52 -19.94
N ALA A 93 -33.81 -19.21 -20.68
CA ALA A 93 -35.17 -19.61 -20.33
C ALA A 93 -36.04 -19.58 -21.61
N PRO A 94 -36.33 -20.72 -22.26
CA PRO A 94 -37.46 -20.78 -23.17
C PRO A 94 -38.74 -20.80 -22.32
N THR A 95 -39.50 -19.71 -22.37
CA THR A 95 -40.87 -19.67 -21.87
C THR A 95 -41.69 -20.68 -22.68
N VAL A 96 -42.05 -21.80 -22.06
CA VAL A 96 -43.02 -22.73 -22.63
C VAL A 96 -44.41 -22.19 -22.30
N GLU A 97 -45.06 -21.54 -23.26
CA GLU A 97 -46.51 -21.35 -23.21
C GLU A 97 -47.17 -22.62 -23.76
N VAL A 98 -47.79 -23.39 -22.87
CA VAL A 98 -48.81 -24.39 -23.25
C VAL A 98 -50.15 -23.69 -23.10
N LEU A 99 -50.83 -23.45 -24.21
CA LEU A 99 -52.25 -23.10 -24.23
C LEU A 99 -53.02 -24.31 -24.76
N GLU A 100 -53.92 -24.81 -23.90
CA GLU A 100 -54.92 -25.85 -24.18
C GLU A 100 -56.02 -25.37 -25.13
#